data_AF-A0A417U7Q6-F1
#
_entry.id   AF-A0A417U7Q6-F1
#
_cell.length_a   1.000
_cell.length_b   1.000
_cell.length_c   1.000
_cell.angle_alpha   90.00
_cell.angle_beta   90.00
_cell.angle_gamma   90.00
#
_symmetry.space_group_name_H-M   'P 1'
#
loop_
_entity.id
_entity.type
_entity.pdbx_description
1 polymer ?
#
loop_
_entity_poly.entity_id
_entity_poly.type
_entity_poly.pdbx_seq_one_letter_code
_entity_poly.pdbx_strand_id
1 'polypeptide(L)'
;MLGERKIGLLVIDEAHTVTSWGRDFRSDYWFLGDFLKSVKKNGYAFPVLCLTATAVYTGVDDVVNDTIAELDLNNPILHLGNVKRKNIRFDISCRQKNEYGEKLETIKKYCS
;
A
#
# COMPACT_ATOMS: atom_id res chain seq x y z
N MET A 1 -16.84 1.10 26.98
CA MET A 1 -16.12 2.36 26.73
C MET A 1 -14.71 2.21 27.31
N LEU A 2 -13.66 2.28 26.51
CA LEU A 2 -12.27 2.03 26.93
C LEU A 2 -11.66 3.23 27.73
N GLY A 3 -12.34 3.71 28.79
CA GLY A 3 -11.79 4.61 29.82
C GLY A 3 -11.07 5.91 29.36
N GLU A 4 -10.17 6.41 30.21
CA GLU A 4 -9.27 7.58 29.99
C GLU A 4 -7.94 7.20 29.30
N ARG A 5 -7.88 6.03 28.66
CA ARG A 5 -6.61 5.45 28.20
C ARG A 5 -6.15 6.16 26.92
N LYS A 6 -4.98 6.79 26.98
CA LYS A 6 -4.35 7.48 25.84
C LYS A 6 -3.83 6.46 24.82
N ILE A 7 -4.05 6.72 23.54
CA ILE A 7 -3.39 6.08 22.40
C ILE A 7 -1.86 6.31 22.51
N GLY A 8 -1.10 5.21 22.44
CA GLY A 8 0.36 5.24 22.44
C GLY A 8 0.98 5.23 21.05
N LEU A 9 0.29 4.68 20.05
CA LEU A 9 0.71 4.58 18.65
C LEU A 9 -0.52 4.32 17.78
N LEU A 10 -0.62 5.00 16.64
CA LEU A 10 -1.53 4.67 15.56
C LEU A 10 -0.76 4.00 14.42
N VAL A 11 -1.17 2.81 14.00
CA VAL A 11 -0.60 2.12 12.85
C VAL A 11 -1.62 2.14 11.70
N ILE A 12 -1.20 2.63 10.55
CA ILE A 12 -1.98 2.69 9.32
C ILE A 12 -1.32 1.74 8.33
N ASP A 13 -1.92 0.57 8.16
CA ASP A 13 -1.50 -0.38 7.14
C ASP A 13 -2.14 -0.05 5.79
N GLU A 14 -1.45 -0.38 4.70
CA GLU A 14 -1.78 0.01 3.33
C GLU A 14 -2.01 1.52 3.18
N ALA A 15 -1.17 2.34 3.80
CA ALA A 15 -1.35 3.79 3.85
C ALA A 15 -1.48 4.48 2.47
N HIS A 16 -1.03 3.82 1.41
CA HIS A 16 -1.20 4.28 0.03
C HIS A 16 -2.68 4.41 -0.39
N THR A 17 -3.61 3.74 0.28
CA THR A 17 -5.05 3.81 -0.04
C THR A 17 -5.70 5.14 0.33
N VAL A 18 -4.98 6.01 1.06
CA VAL A 18 -5.49 7.36 1.42
C VAL A 18 -5.44 8.32 0.23
N THR A 19 -4.61 8.03 -0.78
CA THR A 19 -4.35 8.99 -1.86
C THR A 19 -5.54 9.04 -2.83
N SER A 20 -6.10 10.24 -3.01
CA SER A 20 -7.32 10.48 -3.80
C SER A 20 -7.19 10.12 -5.29
N TRP A 21 -5.96 9.91 -5.78
CA TRP A 21 -5.65 9.57 -7.18
C TRP A 21 -5.04 8.16 -7.33
N GLY A 22 -4.97 7.39 -6.25
CA GLY A 22 -4.49 6.01 -6.29
C GLY A 22 -5.53 5.04 -6.87
N ARG A 23 -5.06 3.98 -7.53
CA ARG A 23 -5.94 2.90 -8.04
C ARG A 23 -6.75 2.19 -6.94
N ASP A 24 -6.32 2.32 -5.70
CA ASP A 24 -6.82 1.57 -4.53
C ASP A 24 -7.41 2.50 -3.44
N PHE A 25 -7.90 3.69 -3.82
CA PHE A 25 -8.47 4.67 -2.88
C PHE A 25 -9.58 4.08 -2.01
N ARG A 26 -9.55 4.41 -0.71
CA ARG A 26 -10.62 4.11 0.25
C ARG A 26 -11.10 5.37 0.95
N SER A 27 -12.37 5.73 0.73
CA SER A 27 -13.01 6.90 1.34
C SER A 27 -12.93 6.90 2.87
N ASP A 28 -12.95 5.72 3.50
CA ASP A 28 -12.87 5.61 4.97
C ASP A 28 -11.53 6.10 5.53
N TYR A 29 -10.44 5.94 4.76
CA TYR A 29 -9.11 6.37 5.17
C TYR A 29 -8.96 7.89 5.04
N TRP A 30 -9.72 8.53 4.17
CA TRP A 30 -9.69 9.99 4.01
C TRP A 30 -10.10 10.71 5.31
N PHE A 31 -11.11 10.19 6.03
CA PHE A 31 -11.52 10.72 7.34
C PHE A 31 -10.42 10.64 8.41
N LEU A 32 -9.40 9.81 8.20
CA LEU A 32 -8.29 9.67 9.14
C LEU A 32 -7.42 10.94 9.19
N GLY A 33 -7.22 11.60 8.05
CA GLY A 33 -6.50 12.88 7.99
C GLY A 33 -7.19 13.96 8.82
N ASP A 34 -8.51 14.08 8.68
CA ASP A 34 -9.32 15.04 9.46
C ASP A 34 -9.33 14.71 10.95
N PHE A 35 -9.41 13.44 11.30
CA PHE A 35 -9.27 12.98 12.68
C PHE A 35 -7.91 13.39 13.27
N LEU A 36 -6.80 13.13 12.56
CA LEU A 36 -5.46 13.47 13.01
C LEU A 36 -5.29 14.99 13.19
N LYS A 37 -5.80 15.80 12.25
CA LYS A 37 -5.82 17.26 12.36
C LYS A 37 -6.59 17.73 13.59
N SER A 38 -7.78 17.16 13.84
CA SER A 38 -8.63 17.50 14.98
C SER A 38 -7.96 17.16 16.31
N VAL A 39 -7.38 15.95 16.42
CA VAL A 39 -6.67 15.49 17.61
C VAL A 39 -5.50 16.41 17.96
N LYS A 40 -4.69 16.80 16.96
CA LYS A 40 -3.58 17.75 17.15
C LYS A 40 -4.06 19.12 17.62
N LYS A 41 -5.14 19.65 17.03
CA LYS A 41 -5.73 20.95 17.43
C LYS A 41 -6.17 20.94 18.90
N ASN A 42 -6.61 19.80 19.41
CA ASN A 42 -6.99 19.62 20.81
C ASN A 42 -5.79 19.39 21.74
N GLY A 43 -4.55 19.56 21.25
CA GLY A 43 -3.33 19.43 22.05
C GLY A 43 -2.95 17.99 22.38
N TYR A 44 -3.60 17.01 21.75
CA TYR A 44 -3.27 15.59 21.93
C TYR A 44 -2.48 15.10 20.72
N ALA A 45 -1.36 14.42 20.96
CA ALA A 45 -0.49 13.89 19.92
C ALA A 45 0.02 12.51 20.31
N PHE A 46 0.16 11.66 19.29
CA PHE A 46 0.76 10.33 19.39
C PHE A 46 1.52 10.03 18.10
N PRO A 47 2.53 9.13 18.14
CA PRO A 47 3.20 8.67 16.94
C PRO A 47 2.22 8.01 15.96
N VAL A 48 2.46 8.23 14.66
CA VAL A 48 1.74 7.56 13.57
C VAL A 48 2.75 6.80 12.74
N LEU A 49 2.52 5.50 12.56
CA LEU A 49 3.32 4.61 11.70
C LEU A 49 2.49 4.24 10.47
N CYS A 50 2.95 4.67 9.30
CA CYS A 50 2.35 4.32 8.02
C CYS A 50 3.16 3.21 7.36
N LEU A 51 2.50 2.13 6.93
CA LEU A 51 3.11 0.98 6.28
C LEU A 51 2.48 0.79 4.90
N THR A 52 3.31 0.50 3.90
CA THR A 52 2.87 0.19 2.54
C THR A 52 4.01 -0.49 1.78
N ALA A 53 3.67 -1.43 0.90
CA ALA A 53 4.63 -2.10 0.04
C ALA A 53 4.77 -1.45 -1.35
N THR A 54 3.76 -0.69 -1.78
CA THR A 54 3.55 -0.29 -3.18
C THR A 54 3.65 1.20 -3.43
N ALA A 55 3.97 2.02 -2.42
CA ALA A 55 4.04 3.47 -2.61
C ALA A 55 5.24 3.87 -3.48
N VAL A 56 4.94 4.58 -4.56
CA VAL A 56 5.93 5.22 -5.42
C VAL A 56 6.44 6.46 -4.70
N TYR A 57 7.77 6.60 -4.64
CA TYR A 57 8.44 7.77 -4.09
C TYR A 57 9.05 8.57 -5.23
N THR A 58 8.72 9.86 -5.31
CA THR A 58 9.11 10.79 -6.39
C THR A 58 8.48 10.51 -7.76
N GLY A 59 8.48 11.53 -8.63
CA GLY A 59 7.93 11.45 -9.98
C GLY A 59 6.53 12.05 -10.09
N VAL A 60 5.79 11.65 -11.14
CA VAL A 60 4.44 12.16 -11.41
C VAL A 60 3.40 11.56 -10.44
N ASP A 61 3.62 10.31 -10.03
CA ASP A 61 2.74 9.55 -9.14
C ASP A 61 3.36 9.43 -7.74
N ASP A 62 3.69 10.55 -7.10
CA ASP A 62 4.38 10.56 -5.79
C ASP A 62 3.43 10.22 -4.62
N VAL A 63 3.04 8.96 -4.56
CA VAL A 63 2.12 8.39 -3.56
C VAL A 63 2.60 8.66 -2.13
N VAL A 64 3.92 8.68 -1.89
CA VAL A 64 4.48 8.97 -0.57
C VAL A 64 4.14 10.40 -0.14
N ASN A 65 4.42 11.40 -0.98
CA ASN A 65 4.14 12.80 -0.62
C ASN A 65 2.64 13.09 -0.54
N ASP A 66 1.83 12.45 -1.40
CA ASP A 66 0.37 12.53 -1.30
C ASP A 66 -0.13 11.96 0.03
N THR A 67 0.38 10.80 0.45
CA THR A 67 0.01 10.18 1.74
C THR A 67 0.37 11.08 2.92
N ILE A 68 1.54 11.73 2.88
CA ILE A 68 1.99 12.69 3.90
C ILE A 68 1.02 13.88 3.97
N ALA A 69 0.62 14.42 2.83
CA ALA A 69 -0.28 15.57 2.76
C ALA A 69 -1.70 15.24 3.24
N GLU A 70 -2.29 14.15 2.76
CA GLU A 70 -3.65 13.73 3.08
C GLU A 70 -3.82 13.38 4.58
N LEU A 71 -2.83 12.69 5.16
CA LEU A 71 -2.81 12.34 6.59
C LEU A 71 -2.29 13.48 7.49
N ASP A 72 -1.93 14.64 6.93
CA ASP A 72 -1.35 15.76 7.66
C ASP A 72 -0.10 15.35 8.46
N LEU A 73 0.79 14.53 7.90
CA LEU A 73 1.98 14.10 8.64
C LEU A 73 3.04 15.20 8.66
N ASN A 74 3.41 15.67 9.85
CA ASN A 74 4.40 16.73 10.00
C ASN A 74 5.82 16.14 9.90
N ASN A 75 6.48 16.35 8.75
CA ASN A 75 7.86 15.96 8.47
C ASN A 75 8.21 14.53 8.98
N PRO A 76 7.52 13.49 8.47
CA PRO A 76 7.71 12.14 8.96
C PRO A 76 9.08 11.58 8.60
N ILE A 77 9.57 10.64 9.42
CA ILE A 77 10.77 9.86 9.08
C ILE A 77 10.38 8.88 7.98
N LEU A 78 11.07 8.95 6.84
CA LEU A 78 10.84 8.07 5.70
C LEU A 78 11.83 6.92 5.69
N HIS A 79 11.30 5.69 5.67
CA HIS A 79 12.07 4.46 5.50
C HIS A 79 11.69 3.79 4.18
N LEU A 80 12.53 3.95 3.16
CA LEU A 80 12.31 3.38 1.83
C LEU A 80 13.04 2.04 1.71
N GLY A 81 12.27 0.96 1.60
CA GLY A 81 12.80 -0.39 1.45
C GLY A 81 13.31 -0.68 0.04
N ASN A 82 14.28 -1.60 -0.07
CA ASN A 82 14.71 -2.15 -1.35
C ASN A 82 13.97 -3.47 -1.62
N VAL A 83 13.20 -3.51 -2.70
CA VAL A 83 12.39 -4.69 -3.08
C VAL A 83 13.26 -5.81 -3.68
N LYS A 84 14.48 -5.50 -4.16
CA LYS A 84 15.33 -6.46 -4.86
C LYS A 84 15.83 -7.58 -3.92
N ARG A 85 15.38 -8.80 -4.20
CA ARG A 85 15.81 -10.03 -3.50
C ARG A 85 16.89 -10.75 -4.31
N LYS A 86 18.11 -10.84 -3.78
CA LYS A 86 19.27 -11.47 -4.46
C LYS A 86 19.12 -12.99 -4.67
N ASN A 87 18.29 -13.63 -3.85
CA ASN A 87 18.01 -15.06 -3.88
C ASN A 87 16.82 -15.43 -4.78
N ILE A 88 16.28 -14.49 -5.55
CA ILE A 88 15.19 -14.75 -6.51
C ILE A 88 15.70 -14.45 -7.91
N ARG A 89 15.69 -15.47 -8.77
CA ARG A 89 16.02 -15.36 -10.19
C ARG A 89 14.75 -15.59 -11.00
N PHE A 90 14.51 -14.73 -11.99
CA PHE A 90 13.46 -14.93 -12.97
C PHE A 90 14.02 -15.73 -14.15
N ASP A 91 13.37 -16.84 -14.49
CA ASP A 91 13.62 -17.59 -15.71
C ASP A 91 12.40 -17.45 -16.62
N ILE A 92 12.54 -16.71 -17.71
CA ILE A 92 11.45 -16.33 -18.61
C ILE A 92 11.68 -17.03 -19.94
N SER A 93 10.91 -18.08 -20.21
CA SER A 93 10.92 -18.79 -21.48
C SER A 93 9.71 -18.38 -22.33
N CYS A 94 9.95 -17.77 -23.50
CA CYS A 94 8.90 -17.58 -24.50
C CYS A 94 8.59 -18.92 -25.17
N ARG A 95 7.37 -19.44 -24.96
CA ARG A 95 6.90 -20.63 -25.68
C ARG A 95 6.24 -20.23 -26.99
N GLN A 96 6.56 -20.96 -28.06
CA GLN A 96 5.92 -20.76 -29.35
C GLN A 96 4.52 -21.38 -29.35
N LYS A 97 3.58 -20.74 -30.06
CA LYS A 97 2.15 -21.12 -30.11
C LYS A 97 1.92 -22.57 -30.56
N ASN A 98 2.88 -23.17 -31.26
CA ASN A 98 2.79 -24.50 -31.86
C ASN A 98 2.93 -25.65 -30.83
N GLU A 99 3.39 -25.39 -29.59
CA GLU A 99 3.50 -26.39 -28.52
C GLU A 99 2.16 -26.70 -27.81
N TYR A 100 1.10 -25.93 -28.07
CA TYR A 100 -0.21 -26.14 -27.44
C TYR A 100 -1.08 -27.22 -28.10
N GLY A 101 -0.76 -27.61 -29.35
CA GLY A 101 -1.61 -28.50 -30.16
C GLY A 101 -1.84 -29.88 -29.55
N GLU A 102 -0.82 -30.50 -28.95
CA GLU A 102 -0.94 -31.86 -28.41
C GLU A 102 -1.50 -31.91 -26.99
N LYS A 103 -1.25 -30.88 -26.16
CA LYS A 103 -1.63 -30.89 -24.74
C LYS A 103 -3.08 -30.50 -24.49
N LEU A 104 -3.68 -29.66 -25.34
CA LEU A 104 -5.08 -29.21 -25.18
C LEU A 104 -6.10 -30.32 -25.48
N GLU A 105 -5.85 -31.16 -26.49
CA GLU A 105 -6.72 -32.30 -26.80
C GLU A 105 -6.69 -33.35 -25.68
N THR A 106 -5.53 -33.53 -25.03
CA THR A 106 -5.41 -34.42 -23.87
C THR A 106 -6.21 -33.89 -22.68
N ILE A 107 -6.18 -32.59 -22.38
CA ILE A 107 -6.92 -32.00 -21.25
C ILE A 107 -8.44 -32.03 -21.50
N LYS A 108 -8.90 -31.82 -22.74
CA LYS A 108 -10.34 -31.93 -23.08
C LYS A 108 -10.88 -33.35 -22.91
N LYS A 109 -10.07 -34.38 -23.19
CA LYS A 109 -10.45 -35.80 -23.07
C LYS A 109 -10.70 -36.26 -21.63
N TYR A 110 -10.10 -35.61 -20.63
CA TYR A 110 -10.30 -35.95 -19.22
C TYR A 110 -11.36 -35.10 -18.52
N CYS A 111 -11.88 -34.05 -19.19
CA CYS A 111 -12.92 -33.16 -18.68
C CYS A 111 -14.28 -33.37 -19.38
N SER A 112 -14.43 -34.45 -20.14
CA SER A 112 -15.70 -34.96 -20.71
C SER A 112 -16.04 -36.30 -20.08
#